data_AF-A0A2V5MDU8-F1
#
_entry.id   AF-A0A2V5MDU8-F1
#
_cell.length_a   1.000
_cell.length_b   1.000
_cell.length_c   1.000
_cell.angle_alpha   90.00
_cell.angle_beta   90.00
_cell.angle_gamma   90.00
#
_symmetry.space_group_name_H-M   'P 1'
#
loop_
_entity.id
_entity.type
_entity.pdbx_description
1 polymer ?
#
loop_
_entity_poly.entity_id
_entity_poly.type
_entity_poly.pdbx_seq_one_letter_code
_entity_poly.pdbx_strand_id
1 'polypeptide(L)'
;MDSMSAFRASWKVRLVAFGIGILVAAAAFGIALAVSDDLRLLYVSGALLLAVAAFFLNAKAREDLIVAVLLAFASTFLFAFFVLPQTPALWPTILLWVTIVVWLLFRKRFARIITIAGATILIAISAWYCALYIPVQMQRALTRVRNGAAPPFTLQPISHSPVPTRFTPGKILVLDFFATWCSPCIAELPELERVRADLQTRRDLEFVLVGTNRGGDTPDRVRTFAQHRHIALPVAFDPEQVTMRAFGLNGFPNLVVIDRTGHVRLTHTGYNSSETSFRRDLTQLLQSL
;
A
#
# COMPACT_ATOMS: atom_id res chain seq x y z
N MET A 1 47.02 -9.01 29.41
CA MET A 1 46.14 -8.44 28.37
C MET A 1 44.80 -8.19 29.04
N ASP A 2 44.46 -6.91 29.23
CA ASP A 2 43.43 -6.46 30.18
C ASP A 2 42.00 -6.86 29.80
N SER A 3 41.20 -7.33 30.76
CA SER A 3 39.79 -7.74 30.52
C SER A 3 38.94 -6.58 29.97
N MET A 4 39.28 -5.34 30.33
CA MET A 4 38.65 -4.12 29.83
C MET A 4 38.94 -3.84 28.34
N SER A 5 40.10 -4.24 27.82
CA SER A 5 40.44 -4.03 26.40
C SER A 5 39.73 -5.05 25.50
N ALA A 6 39.61 -6.30 25.94
CA ALA A 6 38.81 -7.33 25.29
C ALA A 6 37.31 -6.99 25.30
N PHE A 7 36.79 -6.43 26.40
CA PHE A 7 35.41 -5.94 26.50
C PHE A 7 35.15 -4.77 25.54
N ARG A 8 36.02 -3.76 25.49
CA ARG A 8 35.90 -2.63 24.54
C ARG A 8 35.98 -3.08 23.08
N ALA A 9 36.83 -4.06 22.76
CA ALA A 9 36.96 -4.60 21.40
C ALA A 9 35.69 -5.35 20.97
N SER A 10 35.12 -6.19 21.84
CA SER A 10 33.82 -6.85 21.66
C SER A 10 32.70 -5.83 21.41
N TRP A 11 32.64 -4.77 22.22
CA TRP A 11 31.59 -3.75 22.11
C TRP A 11 31.67 -2.93 20.83
N LYS A 12 32.88 -2.60 20.35
CA LYS A 12 33.07 -1.92 19.06
C LYS A 12 32.59 -2.78 17.89
N VAL A 13 32.95 -4.06 17.85
CA VAL A 13 32.50 -4.99 16.79
C VAL A 13 30.97 -5.14 16.79
N ARG A 14 30.35 -5.22 17.98
CA ARG A 14 28.89 -5.32 18.14
C ARG A 14 28.17 -4.03 17.74
N LEU A 15 28.70 -2.86 18.10
CA LEU A 15 28.16 -1.56 17.66
C LEU A 15 28.26 -1.40 16.14
N VAL A 16 29.35 -1.83 15.54
CA VAL A 16 29.53 -1.84 14.08
C VAL A 16 28.51 -2.79 13.44
N ALA A 17 28.34 -4.00 13.96
CA ALA A 17 27.33 -4.95 13.47
C ALA A 17 25.89 -4.41 13.62
N PHE A 18 25.59 -3.71 14.71
CA PHE A 18 24.30 -3.04 14.92
C PHE A 18 24.07 -1.90 13.92
N GLY A 19 25.07 -1.04 13.72
CA GLY A 19 25.01 0.04 12.73
C GLY A 19 24.82 -0.49 11.31
N ILE A 20 25.56 -1.54 10.93
CA ILE A 20 25.38 -2.24 9.66
C ILE A 20 23.98 -2.85 9.57
N GLY A 21 23.48 -3.48 10.64
CA GLY A 21 22.13 -4.04 10.69
C GLY A 21 21.03 -3.00 10.47
N ILE A 22 21.12 -1.83 11.07
CA ILE A 22 20.21 -0.71 10.83
C ILE A 22 20.32 -0.22 9.38
N LEU A 23 21.53 -0.06 8.85
CA LEU A 23 21.73 0.38 7.47
C LEU A 23 21.15 -0.61 6.47
N VAL A 24 21.36 -1.91 6.67
CA VAL A 24 20.78 -2.98 5.84
C VAL A 24 19.27 -3.01 5.98
N ALA A 25 18.73 -2.85 7.19
CA ALA A 25 17.28 -2.79 7.42
C ALA A 25 16.66 -1.58 6.72
N ALA A 26 17.25 -0.39 6.87
CA ALA A 26 16.80 0.83 6.23
C ALA A 26 16.92 0.74 4.70
N ALA A 27 18.00 0.15 4.18
CA ALA A 27 18.17 -0.11 2.76
C ALA A 27 17.13 -1.12 2.24
N ALA A 28 16.88 -2.21 2.96
CA ALA A 28 15.85 -3.19 2.61
C ALA A 28 14.44 -2.58 2.63
N PHE A 29 14.13 -1.75 3.63
CA PHE A 29 12.87 -1.00 3.70
C PHE A 29 12.73 -0.02 2.53
N GLY A 30 13.81 0.72 2.23
CA GLY A 30 13.85 1.68 1.13
C GLY A 30 13.74 1.02 -0.25
N ILE A 31 14.44 -0.10 -0.46
CA ILE A 31 14.33 -0.91 -1.69
C ILE A 31 12.92 -1.50 -1.80
N ALA A 32 12.35 -2.03 -0.71
CA ALA A 32 10.99 -2.53 -0.72
C ALA A 32 9.99 -1.44 -1.12
N LEU A 33 10.11 -0.22 -0.57
CA LEU A 33 9.30 0.94 -0.96
C LEU A 33 9.53 1.38 -2.41
N ALA A 34 10.76 1.27 -2.93
CA ALA A 34 11.10 1.69 -4.28
C ALA A 34 10.69 0.67 -5.36
N VAL A 35 10.64 -0.62 -5.01
CA VAL A 35 10.38 -1.72 -5.94
C VAL A 35 8.93 -2.22 -5.85
N SER A 36 8.27 -2.02 -4.70
CA SER A 36 6.94 -2.57 -4.45
C SER A 36 6.07 -1.63 -3.63
N ASP A 37 4.90 -1.33 -4.17
CA ASP A 37 3.85 -0.61 -3.45
C ASP A 37 3.16 -1.51 -2.38
N ASP A 38 3.49 -2.80 -2.31
CA ASP A 38 2.89 -3.76 -1.34
C ASP A 38 3.41 -3.56 0.10
N LEU A 39 2.57 -2.97 0.96
CA LEU A 39 2.86 -2.78 2.38
C LEU A 39 3.12 -4.07 3.16
N ARG A 40 2.65 -5.24 2.67
CA ARG A 40 2.92 -6.52 3.33
C ARG A 40 4.41 -6.86 3.29
N LEU A 41 5.14 -6.44 2.24
CA LEU A 41 6.59 -6.66 2.17
C LEU A 41 7.34 -5.87 3.26
N LEU A 42 6.86 -4.69 3.63
CA LEU A 42 7.42 -3.89 4.72
C LEU A 42 7.15 -4.55 6.07
N TYR A 43 5.94 -5.08 6.25
CA TYR A 43 5.62 -5.87 7.43
C TYR A 43 6.49 -7.14 7.54
N VAL A 44 6.63 -7.89 6.44
CA VAL A 44 7.41 -9.14 6.39
C VAL A 44 8.91 -8.87 6.58
N SER A 45 9.46 -7.82 5.98
CA SER A 45 10.87 -7.47 6.16
C SER A 45 11.18 -7.11 7.61
N GLY A 46 10.29 -6.37 8.26
CA GLY A 46 10.37 -6.10 9.69
C GLY A 46 10.27 -7.35 10.58
N ALA A 47 9.32 -8.24 10.28
CA ALA A 47 9.20 -9.53 10.96
C ALA A 47 10.44 -10.42 10.75
N LEU A 48 11.04 -10.39 9.57
CA LEU A 48 12.27 -11.12 9.26
C LEU A 48 13.47 -10.54 10.03
N LEU A 49 13.59 -9.22 10.13
CA LEU A 49 14.61 -8.57 10.95
C LEU A 49 14.46 -8.94 12.43
N LEU A 50 13.22 -9.00 12.94
CA LEU A 50 12.93 -9.50 14.28
C LEU A 50 13.30 -10.98 14.43
N ALA A 51 13.04 -11.81 13.42
CA ALA A 51 13.39 -13.23 13.44
C ALA A 51 14.91 -13.45 13.40
N VAL A 52 15.64 -12.67 12.61
CA VAL A 52 17.11 -12.67 12.57
C VAL A 52 17.66 -12.22 13.92
N ALA A 53 17.12 -11.15 14.50
CA ALA A 53 17.46 -10.74 15.86
C ALA A 53 17.14 -11.86 16.88
N ALA A 54 16.03 -12.57 16.75
CA ALA A 54 15.65 -13.71 17.58
C ALA A 54 16.56 -14.94 17.42
N PHE A 55 17.12 -15.15 16.23
CA PHE A 55 18.12 -16.18 15.97
C PHE A 55 19.44 -15.84 16.69
N PHE A 56 19.87 -14.58 16.58
CA PHE A 56 21.01 -14.06 17.37
C PHE A 56 20.72 -14.03 18.88
N LEU A 57 19.46 -14.01 19.33
CA LEU A 57 19.05 -14.15 20.74
C LEU A 57 19.22 -15.57 21.32
N ASN A 58 19.66 -16.55 20.51
CA ASN A 58 20.25 -17.78 21.06
C ASN A 58 21.70 -17.55 21.54
N ALA A 59 22.23 -16.33 21.40
CA ALA A 59 23.50 -15.98 21.97
C ALA A 59 23.41 -15.96 23.50
N LYS A 60 24.45 -16.54 24.10
CA LYS A 60 24.49 -16.93 25.50
C LYS A 60 24.68 -15.73 26.44
N ALA A 61 24.99 -14.53 25.92
CA ALA A 61 25.37 -13.36 26.72
C ALA A 61 24.27 -12.28 26.80
N ARG A 62 24.28 -11.51 27.91
CA ARG A 62 23.34 -10.41 28.19
C ARG A 62 23.43 -9.27 27.17
N GLU A 63 24.59 -9.11 26.53
CA GLU A 63 24.87 -8.09 25.52
C GLU A 63 24.12 -8.33 24.21
N ASP A 64 23.93 -9.59 23.81
CA ASP A 64 23.21 -9.95 22.59
C ASP A 64 21.71 -9.64 22.70
N LEU A 65 21.18 -9.75 23.92
CA LEU A 65 19.81 -9.36 24.26
C LEU A 65 19.56 -7.87 24.02
N ILE A 66 20.53 -7.03 24.38
CA ILE A 66 20.43 -5.58 24.20
C ILE A 66 20.42 -5.23 22.71
N VAL A 67 21.30 -5.83 21.91
CA VAL A 67 21.35 -5.59 20.46
C VAL A 67 20.04 -5.97 19.78
N ALA A 68 19.45 -7.10 20.14
CA ALA A 68 18.18 -7.54 19.57
C ALA A 68 17.01 -6.61 19.92
N VAL A 69 16.95 -6.14 21.18
CA VAL A 69 15.93 -5.16 21.61
C VAL A 69 16.09 -3.85 20.86
N LEU A 70 17.33 -3.38 20.66
CA LEU A 70 17.60 -2.15 19.91
C LEU A 70 17.21 -2.28 18.43
N LEU A 71 17.49 -3.42 17.78
CA LEU A 71 17.08 -3.68 16.40
C LEU A 71 15.56 -3.75 16.25
N ALA A 72 14.89 -4.39 17.21
CA ALA A 72 13.44 -4.45 17.25
C ALA A 72 12.82 -3.06 17.43
N PHE A 73 13.38 -2.24 18.32
CA PHE A 73 12.96 -0.87 18.53
C PHE A 73 13.16 -0.02 17.28
N ALA A 74 14.33 -0.10 16.63
CA ALA A 74 14.63 0.61 15.39
C ALA A 74 13.66 0.22 14.26
N SER A 75 13.38 -1.08 14.11
CA SER A 75 12.43 -1.56 13.09
C SER A 75 11.03 -1.05 13.39
N THR A 76 10.58 -1.12 14.65
CA THR A 76 9.25 -0.65 15.06
C THR A 76 9.11 0.86 14.84
N PHE A 77 10.16 1.62 15.12
CA PHE A 77 10.22 3.05 14.89
C PHE A 77 10.13 3.39 13.41
N LEU A 78 10.89 2.70 12.55
CA LEU A 78 10.83 2.90 11.10
C LEU A 78 9.43 2.59 10.54
N PHE A 79 8.82 1.49 10.98
CA PHE A 79 7.43 1.19 10.61
C PHE A 79 6.48 2.30 11.09
N ALA A 80 6.58 2.71 12.35
CA ALA A 80 5.72 3.76 12.90
C ALA A 80 5.87 5.08 12.14
N PHE A 81 7.10 5.46 11.77
CA PHE A 81 7.39 6.74 11.10
C PHE A 81 6.92 6.74 9.64
N PHE A 82 7.17 5.66 8.90
CA PHE A 82 6.84 5.63 7.46
C PHE A 82 5.40 5.17 7.18
N VAL A 83 4.85 4.25 7.97
CA VAL A 83 3.59 3.57 7.65
C VAL A 83 2.39 4.19 8.35
N LEU A 84 2.49 4.51 9.65
CA LEU A 84 1.32 4.97 10.41
C LEU A 84 0.77 6.34 10.00
N PRO A 85 1.59 7.33 9.57
CA PRO A 85 1.04 8.57 9.02
C PRO A 85 0.19 8.34 7.77
N GLN A 86 0.52 7.32 6.98
CA GLN A 86 -0.23 6.96 5.77
C GLN A 86 -1.47 6.12 6.11
N THR A 87 -1.34 5.18 7.05
CA THR A 87 -2.39 4.23 7.43
C THR A 87 -2.45 4.02 8.95
N PRO A 88 -3.07 4.95 9.71
CA PRO A 88 -3.12 4.89 11.17
C PRO A 88 -3.74 3.60 11.72
N ALA A 89 -4.63 2.95 10.95
CA ALA A 89 -5.27 1.68 11.29
C ALA A 89 -4.28 0.51 11.46
N LEU A 90 -3.03 0.63 10.99
CA LEU A 90 -2.00 -0.41 11.13
C LEU A 90 -1.23 -0.35 12.46
N TRP A 91 -1.62 0.52 13.39
CA TRP A 91 -1.01 0.63 14.72
C TRP A 91 -0.93 -0.69 15.52
N PRO A 92 -1.85 -1.69 15.38
CA PRO A 92 -1.73 -2.95 16.11
C PRO A 92 -0.45 -3.74 15.76
N THR A 93 0.19 -3.43 14.63
CA THR A 93 1.52 -3.98 14.27
C THR A 93 2.56 -3.70 15.37
N ILE A 94 2.53 -2.51 15.97
CA ILE A 94 3.42 -2.14 17.06
C ILE A 94 3.19 -3.06 18.26
N LEU A 95 1.93 -3.29 18.64
CA LEU A 95 1.60 -4.19 19.75
C LEU A 95 2.08 -5.62 19.47
N LEU A 96 1.89 -6.11 18.25
CA LEU A 96 2.34 -7.44 17.85
C LEU A 96 3.88 -7.56 17.93
N TRP A 97 4.61 -6.55 17.48
CA TRP A 97 6.07 -6.57 17.56
C TRP A 97 6.58 -6.45 18.99
N VAL A 98 5.95 -5.59 19.81
CA VAL A 98 6.25 -5.49 21.25
C VAL A 98 5.99 -6.82 21.96
N THR A 99 4.86 -7.49 21.69
CA THR A 99 4.55 -8.79 22.29
C THR A 99 5.54 -9.87 21.86
N ILE A 100 5.99 -9.88 20.61
CA ILE A 100 7.08 -10.77 20.14
C ILE A 100 8.38 -10.49 20.91
N VAL A 101 8.79 -9.22 21.06
CA VAL A 101 9.99 -8.85 21.81
C VAL A 101 9.89 -9.27 23.27
N VAL A 102 8.79 -8.94 23.95
CA VAL A 102 8.55 -9.34 25.34
C VAL A 102 8.60 -10.86 25.47
N TRP A 103 7.91 -11.59 24.60
CA TRP A 103 7.94 -13.05 24.59
C TRP A 103 9.37 -13.58 24.43
N LEU A 104 10.18 -13.01 23.53
CA LEU A 104 11.59 -13.37 23.35
C LEU A 104 12.45 -13.10 24.59
N LEU A 105 12.17 -12.03 25.35
CA LEU A 105 12.88 -11.71 26.59
C LEU A 105 12.59 -12.73 27.70
N PHE A 106 11.34 -13.19 27.80
CA PHE A 106 10.90 -14.07 28.89
C PHE A 106 10.90 -15.57 28.54
N ARG A 107 11.09 -15.95 27.27
CA ARG A 107 11.01 -17.35 26.80
C ARG A 107 11.88 -18.35 27.57
N LYS A 108 13.04 -17.92 28.08
CA LYS A 108 13.97 -18.79 28.84
C LYS A 108 13.44 -19.17 30.22
N ARG A 109 12.40 -18.49 30.73
CA ARG A 109 11.76 -18.79 32.01
C ARG A 109 10.71 -19.91 31.92
N PHE A 110 10.29 -20.26 30.72
CA PHE A 110 9.20 -21.22 30.49
C PHE A 110 9.72 -22.57 29.98
N ALA A 111 8.94 -23.62 30.19
CA ALA A 111 9.21 -24.94 29.64
C ALA A 111 9.27 -24.88 28.10
N ARG A 112 10.11 -25.73 27.49
CA ARG A 112 10.30 -25.75 26.02
C ARG A 112 8.99 -25.88 25.25
N ILE A 113 8.05 -26.69 25.73
CA ILE A 113 6.72 -26.88 25.11
C ILE A 113 5.93 -25.57 25.08
N ILE A 114 5.91 -24.82 26.19
CA ILE A 114 5.22 -23.52 26.29
C ILE A 114 5.84 -22.51 25.33
N THR A 115 7.18 -22.51 25.24
CA THR A 115 7.91 -21.67 24.29
C THR A 115 7.54 -22.01 22.84
N ILE A 116 7.55 -23.28 22.45
CA ILE A 116 7.19 -23.68 21.08
C ILE A 116 5.72 -23.32 20.77
N ALA A 117 4.81 -23.56 21.70
CA ALA A 117 3.40 -23.22 21.54
C ALA A 117 3.19 -21.70 21.39
N GLY A 118 3.83 -20.90 22.24
CA GLY A 118 3.76 -19.43 22.18
C GLY A 118 4.32 -18.88 20.86
N ALA A 119 5.45 -19.41 20.37
CA ALA A 119 6.00 -19.02 19.08
C ALA A 119 5.02 -19.32 17.93
N THR A 120 4.43 -20.52 17.94
CA THR A 120 3.48 -20.97 16.92
C THR A 120 2.25 -20.08 16.87
N ILE A 121 1.71 -19.73 18.04
CA ILE A 121 0.56 -18.81 18.16
C ILE A 121 0.91 -17.43 17.61
N LEU A 122 2.07 -16.87 17.97
CA LEU A 122 2.50 -15.56 17.48
C LEU A 122 2.71 -15.55 15.96
N ILE A 123 3.27 -16.62 15.39
CA ILE A 123 3.42 -16.78 13.93
C ILE A 123 2.04 -16.86 13.27
N ALA A 124 1.11 -17.63 13.82
CA ALA A 124 -0.24 -17.76 13.28
C ALA A 124 -1.00 -16.41 13.30
N ILE A 125 -0.89 -15.66 14.42
CA ILE A 125 -1.48 -14.31 14.54
C ILE A 125 -0.84 -13.35 13.53
N SER A 126 0.49 -13.39 13.40
CA SER A 126 1.22 -12.55 12.44
C SER A 126 0.84 -12.88 10.98
N ALA A 127 0.71 -14.15 10.64
CA ALA A 127 0.27 -14.61 9.33
C ALA A 127 -1.17 -14.16 9.03
N TRP A 128 -2.08 -14.34 9.99
CA TRP A 128 -3.47 -13.86 9.89
C TRP A 128 -3.53 -12.34 9.70
N TYR A 129 -2.76 -11.60 10.49
CA TYR A 129 -2.69 -10.14 10.42
C TYR A 129 -2.20 -9.68 9.03
N CYS A 130 -1.14 -10.28 8.52
CA CYS A 130 -0.58 -9.98 7.20
C CYS A 130 -1.55 -10.34 6.06
N ALA A 131 -2.20 -11.51 6.14
CA ALA A 131 -3.04 -12.03 5.07
C ALA A 131 -4.43 -11.42 5.01
N LEU A 132 -4.99 -10.99 6.15
CA LEU A 132 -6.40 -10.58 6.24
C LEU A 132 -6.58 -9.17 6.79
N TYR A 133 -5.87 -8.79 7.85
CA TYR A 133 -6.06 -7.49 8.47
C TYR A 133 -5.48 -6.36 7.61
N ILE A 134 -4.22 -6.47 7.17
CA ILE A 134 -3.56 -5.42 6.36
C ILE A 134 -4.34 -5.14 5.07
N PRO A 135 -4.74 -6.14 4.25
CA PRO A 135 -5.50 -5.89 3.04
C PRO A 135 -6.82 -5.15 3.28
N VAL A 136 -7.59 -5.57 4.27
CA VAL A 136 -8.91 -4.97 4.57
C VAL A 136 -8.77 -3.53 5.04
N GLN A 137 -7.79 -3.25 5.90
CA GLN A 137 -7.56 -1.90 6.39
C GLN A 137 -7.00 -0.98 5.32
N MET A 138 -6.17 -1.51 4.41
CA MET A 138 -5.74 -0.77 3.23
C MET A 138 -6.94 -0.37 2.37
N GLN A 139 -7.81 -1.33 2.04
CA GLN A 139 -9.03 -1.06 1.27
C GLN A 139 -9.86 0.07 1.89
N ARG A 140 -10.11 -0.01 3.20
CA ARG A 140 -10.92 0.99 3.94
C ARG A 140 -10.25 2.36 4.02
N ALA A 141 -8.92 2.40 4.00
CA ALA A 141 -8.18 3.66 4.02
C ALA A 141 -8.24 4.37 2.66
N LEU A 142 -8.23 3.60 1.56
CA LEU A 142 -8.25 4.12 0.19
C LEU A 142 -9.68 4.44 -0.26
N THR A 143 -10.68 3.64 0.14
CA THR A 143 -12.08 3.79 -0.28
C THR A 143 -12.90 4.68 0.65
N ARG A 144 -13.58 5.68 0.06
CA ARG A 144 -14.61 6.51 0.71
C ARG A 144 -15.94 6.38 -0.03
N VAL A 145 -16.96 5.91 0.68
CA VAL A 145 -18.35 5.98 0.21
C VAL A 145 -18.81 7.43 0.28
N ARG A 146 -19.42 7.91 -0.81
CA ARG A 146 -20.02 9.25 -0.90
C ARG A 146 -21.47 9.11 -1.32
N ASN A 147 -22.27 10.10 -0.98
CA ASN A 147 -23.63 10.22 -1.50
C ASN A 147 -23.94 11.70 -1.72
N GLY A 148 -23.31 12.27 -2.75
CA GLY A 148 -23.49 13.67 -3.12
C GLY A 148 -23.51 13.80 -4.64
N ALA A 149 -24.18 14.84 -5.14
CA ALA A 149 -24.21 15.12 -6.57
C ALA A 149 -22.76 15.28 -7.09
N ALA A 150 -22.47 14.66 -8.24
CA ALA A 150 -21.22 14.88 -8.92
C ALA A 150 -21.13 16.36 -9.33
N PRO A 151 -20.01 17.05 -9.05
CA PRO A 151 -19.81 18.40 -9.55
C PRO A 151 -19.85 18.39 -11.09
N PRO A 152 -20.25 19.49 -11.73
CA PRO A 152 -20.14 19.60 -13.17
C PRO A 152 -18.66 19.48 -13.57
N PHE A 153 -18.41 18.72 -14.63
CA PHE A 153 -17.07 18.53 -15.16
C PHE A 153 -17.09 18.46 -16.68
N THR A 154 -15.95 18.79 -17.27
CA THR A 154 -15.71 18.70 -18.70
C THR A 154 -14.31 18.16 -18.91
N LEU A 155 -14.18 17.09 -19.68
CA LEU A 155 -12.91 16.49 -20.04
C LEU A 155 -12.58 16.71 -21.51
N GLN A 156 -11.29 16.79 -21.84
CA GLN A 156 -10.81 16.85 -23.21
C GLN A 156 -10.57 15.41 -23.72
N PRO A 157 -11.30 14.92 -24.73
CA PRO A 157 -11.08 13.57 -25.26
C PRO A 157 -9.74 13.52 -26.02
N ILE A 158 -8.93 12.49 -25.77
CA ILE A 158 -7.61 12.35 -26.42
C ILE A 158 -7.40 11.00 -27.13
N SER A 159 -8.19 9.97 -26.81
CA SER A 159 -8.23 8.71 -27.56
C SER A 159 -9.19 8.79 -28.75
N HIS A 160 -9.00 7.90 -29.74
CA HIS A 160 -9.89 7.78 -30.90
C HIS A 160 -11.24 7.11 -30.59
N SER A 161 -11.36 6.41 -29.47
CA SER A 161 -12.61 5.82 -29.00
C SER A 161 -13.59 6.92 -28.55
N PRO A 162 -14.92 6.70 -28.61
CA PRO A 162 -15.87 7.59 -27.96
C PRO A 162 -15.56 7.73 -26.46
N VAL A 163 -15.31 8.97 -26.02
CA VAL A 163 -14.98 9.30 -24.64
C VAL A 163 -16.09 10.16 -24.06
N PRO A 164 -16.76 9.72 -22.99
CA PRO A 164 -17.63 10.58 -22.19
C PRO A 164 -16.85 11.77 -21.64
N THR A 165 -17.17 12.97 -22.12
CA THR A 165 -16.55 14.22 -21.66
C THR A 165 -17.33 14.89 -20.53
N ARG A 166 -18.56 14.43 -20.28
CA ARG A 166 -19.51 14.89 -19.26
C ARG A 166 -20.35 13.71 -18.78
N PHE A 167 -21.05 13.89 -17.66
CA PHE A 167 -22.00 12.91 -17.16
C PHE A 167 -23.23 12.78 -18.07
N THR A 168 -23.68 11.55 -18.32
CA THR A 168 -24.89 11.23 -19.09
C THR A 168 -25.92 10.57 -18.17
N PRO A 169 -27.11 11.18 -17.96
CA PRO A 169 -28.16 10.57 -17.14
C PRO A 169 -28.54 9.16 -17.63
N GLY A 170 -28.77 8.25 -16.69
CA GLY A 170 -29.06 6.84 -16.98
C GLY A 170 -27.82 5.97 -17.21
N LYS A 171 -26.62 6.55 -17.28
CA LYS A 171 -25.34 5.83 -17.35
C LYS A 171 -24.59 5.91 -16.02
N ILE A 172 -23.84 4.86 -15.72
CA ILE A 172 -22.85 4.86 -14.64
C ILE A 172 -21.51 5.21 -15.25
N LEU A 173 -20.78 6.10 -14.61
CA LEU A 173 -19.50 6.58 -15.09
C LEU A 173 -18.41 6.29 -14.05
N VAL A 174 -17.37 5.60 -14.49
CA VAL A 174 -16.13 5.37 -13.73
C VAL A 174 -15.05 6.27 -14.31
N LEU A 175 -14.58 7.23 -13.50
CA LEU A 175 -13.47 8.11 -13.82
C LEU A 175 -12.24 7.65 -13.04
N ASP A 176 -11.15 7.33 -13.71
CA ASP A 176 -9.88 7.01 -13.07
C ASP A 176 -8.82 8.05 -13.43
N PHE A 177 -8.37 8.82 -12.44
CA PHE A 177 -7.41 9.89 -12.60
C PHE A 177 -5.99 9.36 -12.38
N PHE A 178 -5.14 9.50 -13.38
CA PHE A 178 -3.80 8.93 -13.40
C PHE A 178 -2.74 9.87 -13.96
N ALA A 179 -1.49 9.44 -13.86
CA ALA A 179 -0.35 10.07 -14.53
C ALA A 179 0.58 9.01 -15.14
N THR A 180 1.26 9.33 -16.23
CA THR A 180 2.10 8.38 -16.99
C THR A 180 3.34 7.92 -16.22
N TRP A 181 3.76 8.69 -15.22
CA TRP A 181 4.90 8.44 -14.34
C TRP A 181 4.51 7.83 -12.98
N CYS A 182 3.21 7.68 -12.71
CA CYS A 182 2.70 7.21 -11.43
C CYS A 182 2.74 5.67 -11.36
N SER A 183 3.71 5.11 -10.62
CA SER A 183 3.84 3.65 -10.46
C SER A 183 2.57 2.96 -9.94
N PRO A 184 1.91 3.44 -8.86
CA PRO A 184 0.68 2.81 -8.38
C PRO A 184 -0.45 2.83 -9.41
N CYS A 185 -0.57 3.91 -10.20
CA CYS A 185 -1.54 4.00 -11.28
C CYS A 185 -1.30 2.93 -12.34
N ILE A 186 -0.05 2.72 -12.74
CA ILE A 186 0.33 1.70 -13.71
C ILE A 186 -0.01 0.30 -13.18
N ALA A 187 0.13 0.08 -11.88
CA ALA A 187 -0.22 -1.18 -11.22
C ALA A 187 -1.74 -1.41 -11.09
N GLU A 188 -2.55 -0.35 -11.04
CA GLU A 188 -4.02 -0.42 -10.97
C GLU A 188 -4.67 -0.74 -12.33
N LEU A 189 -4.11 -0.23 -13.43
CA LEU A 189 -4.69 -0.33 -14.77
C LEU A 189 -5.12 -1.76 -15.18
N PRO A 190 -4.31 -2.82 -14.97
CA PRO A 190 -4.72 -4.19 -15.30
C PRO A 190 -5.92 -4.67 -14.49
N GLU A 191 -6.11 -4.22 -13.25
CA GLU A 191 -7.30 -4.57 -12.47
C GLU A 191 -8.54 -3.87 -13.03
N LEU A 192 -8.42 -2.59 -13.39
CA LEU A 192 -9.53 -1.83 -13.98
C LEU A 192 -9.96 -2.38 -15.35
N GLU A 193 -9.00 -2.79 -16.19
CA GLU A 193 -9.32 -3.44 -17.47
C GLU A 193 -10.06 -4.77 -17.27
N ARG A 194 -9.69 -5.55 -16.24
CA ARG A 194 -10.43 -6.78 -15.89
C ARG A 194 -11.84 -6.47 -15.39
N VAL A 195 -12.05 -5.45 -14.56
CA VAL A 195 -13.41 -5.03 -14.16
C VAL A 195 -14.26 -4.69 -15.37
N ARG A 196 -13.71 -3.93 -16.32
CA ARG A 196 -14.42 -3.60 -17.57
C ARG A 196 -14.73 -4.86 -18.39
N ALA A 197 -13.77 -5.78 -18.50
CA ALA A 197 -13.97 -7.04 -19.24
C ALA A 197 -15.06 -7.91 -18.59
N ASP A 198 -15.06 -8.02 -17.26
CA ASP A 198 -16.06 -8.77 -16.48
C ASP A 198 -17.47 -8.17 -16.65
N LEU A 199 -17.58 -6.86 -16.90
CA LEU A 199 -18.84 -6.13 -17.05
C LEU A 199 -19.15 -5.70 -18.50
N GLN A 200 -18.47 -6.26 -19.50
CA GLN A 200 -18.59 -5.85 -20.91
C GLN A 200 -20.00 -5.99 -21.51
N THR A 201 -20.86 -6.83 -20.92
CA THR A 201 -22.25 -7.02 -21.35
C THR A 201 -23.15 -5.84 -20.95
N ARG A 202 -22.72 -5.01 -20.00
CA ARG A 202 -23.47 -3.83 -19.55
C ARG A 202 -23.25 -2.64 -20.47
N ARG A 203 -24.33 -2.18 -21.09
CA ARG A 203 -24.33 -1.05 -22.04
C ARG A 203 -24.52 0.31 -21.37
N ASP A 204 -24.79 0.31 -20.07
CA ASP A 204 -25.01 1.49 -19.26
C ASP A 204 -23.80 1.85 -18.37
N LEU A 205 -22.69 1.14 -18.52
CA LEU A 205 -21.41 1.45 -17.87
C LEU A 205 -20.47 2.14 -18.83
N GLU A 206 -19.83 3.20 -18.35
CA GLU A 206 -18.81 3.96 -19.06
C GLU A 206 -17.56 4.07 -18.18
N PHE A 207 -16.39 3.85 -18.79
CA PHE A 207 -15.09 3.99 -18.12
C PHE A 207 -14.27 5.05 -18.85
N VAL A 208 -13.58 5.91 -18.10
CA VAL A 208 -12.69 6.93 -18.65
C VAL A 208 -11.43 7.02 -17.80
N LEU A 209 -10.28 6.83 -18.43
CA LEU A 209 -8.99 7.21 -17.85
C LEU A 209 -8.75 8.69 -18.08
N VAL A 210 -8.38 9.41 -17.04
CA VAL A 210 -8.21 10.87 -17.06
C VAL A 210 -6.76 11.22 -16.71
N GLY A 211 -6.00 11.59 -17.73
CA GLY A 211 -4.68 12.20 -17.54
C GLY A 211 -4.81 13.66 -17.12
N THR A 212 -3.78 14.22 -16.49
CA THR A 212 -3.73 15.64 -16.11
C THR A 212 -2.39 16.26 -16.48
N ASN A 213 -2.23 17.58 -16.32
CA ASN A 213 -0.95 18.25 -16.52
C ASN A 213 0.06 18.09 -15.35
N ARG A 214 -0.28 17.32 -14.31
CA ARG A 214 0.56 17.16 -13.12
C ARG A 214 1.84 16.38 -13.46
N GLY A 215 2.97 16.83 -12.93
CA GLY A 215 4.28 16.21 -13.22
C GLY A 215 4.74 16.39 -14.67
N GLY A 216 4.16 17.35 -15.42
CA GLY A 216 4.57 17.67 -16.79
C GLY A 216 3.97 16.75 -17.85
N ASP A 217 2.93 15.98 -17.53
CA ASP A 217 2.17 15.24 -18.53
C ASP A 217 1.45 16.19 -19.50
N THR A 218 1.40 15.78 -20.76
CA THR A 218 0.70 16.50 -21.85
C THR A 218 -0.30 15.56 -22.50
N PRO A 219 -1.33 16.09 -23.20
CA PRO A 219 -2.28 15.26 -23.95
C PRO A 219 -1.60 14.24 -24.86
N ASP A 220 -0.56 14.65 -25.58
CA ASP A 220 0.17 13.76 -26.49
C ASP A 220 1.01 12.72 -25.75
N ARG A 221 1.61 13.06 -24.60
CA ARG A 221 2.33 12.08 -23.76
C ARG A 221 1.37 11.03 -23.21
N VAL A 222 0.22 11.44 -22.71
CA VAL A 222 -0.81 10.52 -22.19
C VAL A 222 -1.35 9.64 -23.31
N ARG A 223 -1.65 10.21 -24.49
CA ARG A 223 -2.07 9.43 -25.68
C ARG A 223 -1.00 8.39 -26.07
N THR A 224 0.25 8.83 -26.17
CA THR A 224 1.39 7.98 -26.52
C THR A 224 1.55 6.86 -25.51
N PHE A 225 1.48 7.17 -24.21
CA PHE A 225 1.53 6.17 -23.14
C PHE A 225 0.42 5.12 -23.27
N ALA A 226 -0.82 5.55 -23.47
CA ALA A 226 -1.96 4.65 -23.64
C ALA A 226 -1.81 3.73 -24.86
N GLN A 227 -1.30 4.25 -25.97
CA GLN A 227 -1.02 3.46 -27.18
C GLN A 227 0.10 2.43 -26.95
N HIS A 228 1.23 2.84 -26.35
CA HIS A 228 2.36 1.95 -26.09
C HIS A 228 2.02 0.84 -25.09
N ARG A 229 1.11 1.12 -24.14
CA ARG A 229 0.64 0.15 -23.16
C ARG A 229 -0.57 -0.66 -23.64
N HIS A 230 -1.05 -0.41 -24.87
CA HIS A 230 -2.25 -1.05 -25.44
C HIS A 230 -3.50 -0.92 -24.56
N ILE A 231 -3.63 0.22 -23.88
CA ILE A 231 -4.77 0.47 -22.98
C ILE A 231 -6.05 0.55 -23.81
N ALA A 232 -7.02 -0.31 -23.48
CA ALA A 232 -8.28 -0.39 -24.21
C ALA A 232 -9.31 0.67 -23.76
N LEU A 233 -9.10 1.27 -22.59
CA LEU A 233 -10.00 2.25 -21.97
C LEU A 233 -10.04 3.57 -22.74
N PRO A 234 -11.23 4.20 -22.89
CA PRO A 234 -11.32 5.58 -23.37
C PRO A 234 -10.46 6.51 -22.52
N VAL A 235 -9.70 7.39 -23.16
CA VAL A 235 -8.77 8.29 -22.47
C VAL A 235 -9.15 9.74 -22.73
N ALA A 236 -9.25 10.49 -21.64
CA ALA A 236 -9.45 11.92 -21.61
C ALA A 236 -8.30 12.63 -20.89
N PHE A 237 -8.30 13.95 -20.99
CA PHE A 237 -7.35 14.82 -20.33
C PHE A 237 -8.11 15.92 -19.58
N ASP A 238 -7.70 16.17 -18.34
CA ASP A 238 -8.20 17.26 -17.50
C ASP A 238 -7.15 18.37 -17.46
N PRO A 239 -7.23 19.35 -18.40
CA PRO A 239 -6.29 20.44 -18.43
C PRO A 239 -6.38 21.23 -17.11
N GLU A 240 -5.22 21.60 -16.58
CA GLU A 240 -5.11 22.35 -15.33
C GLU A 240 -5.72 21.67 -14.08
N GLN A 241 -6.07 20.38 -14.12
CA GLN A 241 -6.65 19.63 -13.00
C GLN A 241 -7.99 20.22 -12.48
N VAL A 242 -8.77 20.87 -13.34
CA VAL A 242 -10.03 21.53 -12.94
C VAL A 242 -11.05 20.50 -12.44
N THR A 243 -11.25 19.42 -13.20
CA THR A 243 -12.17 18.34 -12.84
C THR A 243 -11.70 17.63 -11.58
N MET A 244 -10.41 17.27 -11.53
CA MET A 244 -9.82 16.60 -10.37
C MET A 244 -10.03 17.41 -9.07
N ARG A 245 -9.81 18.73 -9.11
CA ARG A 245 -10.07 19.63 -7.96
C ARG A 245 -11.56 19.72 -7.63
N ALA A 246 -12.45 19.78 -8.62
CA ALA A 246 -13.89 19.86 -8.40
C ALA A 246 -14.42 18.64 -7.62
N PHE A 247 -13.88 17.44 -7.89
CA PHE A 247 -14.20 16.23 -7.12
C PHE A 247 -13.55 16.18 -5.73
N GLY A 248 -12.68 17.14 -5.40
CA GLY A 248 -11.93 17.21 -4.14
C GLY A 248 -10.77 16.23 -4.07
N LEU A 249 -10.24 15.79 -5.22
CA LEU A 249 -9.22 14.76 -5.31
C LEU A 249 -7.82 15.36 -5.19
N ASN A 250 -6.92 14.63 -4.54
CA ASN A 250 -5.50 14.98 -4.46
C ASN A 250 -4.65 13.72 -4.61
N GLY A 251 -3.48 13.86 -5.24
CA GLY A 251 -2.60 12.73 -5.57
C GLY A 251 -3.14 11.81 -6.66
N PHE A 252 -2.42 10.72 -6.92
CA PHE A 252 -2.84 9.68 -7.85
C PHE A 252 -2.50 8.28 -7.29
N PRO A 253 -3.20 7.23 -7.77
CA PRO A 253 -4.41 7.30 -8.57
C PRO A 253 -5.62 7.80 -7.77
N ASN A 254 -6.69 8.17 -8.46
CA ASN A 254 -8.00 8.41 -7.83
C ASN A 254 -9.11 7.89 -8.74
N LEU A 255 -9.94 6.99 -8.24
CA LEU A 255 -11.10 6.46 -8.95
C LEU A 255 -12.39 7.03 -8.37
N VAL A 256 -13.31 7.46 -9.24
CA VAL A 256 -14.62 8.00 -8.88
C VAL A 256 -15.70 7.21 -9.61
N VAL A 257 -16.70 6.73 -8.87
CA VAL A 257 -17.90 6.08 -9.43
C VAL A 257 -19.09 7.00 -9.26
N ILE A 258 -19.70 7.35 -10.39
CA ILE A 258 -20.93 8.16 -10.49
C ILE A 258 -22.06 7.26 -10.97
N ASP A 259 -23.19 7.24 -10.26
CA ASP A 259 -24.33 6.41 -10.62
C ASP A 259 -25.21 7.02 -11.73
N ARG A 260 -26.27 6.29 -12.11
CA ARG A 260 -27.23 6.68 -13.15
C ARG A 260 -27.95 8.01 -12.91
N THR A 261 -27.96 8.47 -11.65
CA THR A 261 -28.63 9.72 -11.24
C THR A 261 -27.65 10.89 -11.11
N GLY A 262 -26.36 10.68 -11.39
CA GLY A 262 -25.34 11.72 -11.32
C GLY A 262 -24.80 11.94 -9.91
N HIS A 263 -24.94 10.96 -9.01
CA HIS A 263 -24.36 11.06 -7.67
C HIS A 263 -23.08 10.23 -7.57
N VAL A 264 -22.07 10.80 -6.91
CA VAL A 264 -20.86 10.07 -6.53
C VAL A 264 -21.23 9.06 -5.46
N ARG A 265 -20.95 7.78 -5.72
CA ARG A 265 -21.17 6.65 -4.80
C ARG A 265 -19.89 6.20 -4.12
N LEU A 266 -18.77 6.32 -4.83
CA LEU A 266 -17.47 5.89 -4.34
C LEU A 266 -16.39 6.83 -4.87
N THR A 267 -15.43 7.13 -4.00
CA THR A 267 -14.12 7.66 -4.36
C THR A 267 -13.07 6.73 -3.74
N HIS A 268 -12.12 6.27 -4.53
CA HIS A 268 -10.98 5.46 -4.08
C HIS A 268 -9.71 6.23 -4.38
N THR A 269 -8.85 6.43 -3.39
CA THR A 269 -7.67 7.31 -3.46
C THR A 269 -6.42 6.53 -3.17
N GLY A 270 -5.54 6.41 -4.17
CA GLY A 270 -4.33 5.59 -4.14
C GLY A 270 -4.60 4.18 -4.66
N TYR A 271 -3.53 3.41 -4.86
CA TYR A 271 -3.65 1.98 -5.16
C TYR A 271 -2.53 1.25 -4.43
N ASN A 272 -2.83 0.06 -3.92
CA ASN A 272 -1.86 -0.75 -3.22
C ASN A 272 -2.04 -2.21 -3.60
N SER A 273 -0.96 -2.89 -3.98
CA SER A 273 -1.04 -4.32 -4.33
C SER A 273 -1.43 -5.24 -3.16
N SER A 274 -1.38 -4.72 -1.92
CA SER A 274 -1.94 -5.39 -0.74
C SER A 274 -3.47 -5.47 -0.77
N GLU A 275 -4.14 -4.61 -1.53
CA GLU A 275 -5.59 -4.53 -1.66
C GLU A 275 -6.12 -5.68 -2.53
N THR A 276 -6.22 -6.87 -1.95
CA THR A 276 -6.63 -8.08 -2.68
C THR A 276 -8.11 -8.10 -3.11
N SER A 277 -8.92 -7.11 -2.68
CA SER A 277 -10.35 -7.06 -2.95
C SER A 277 -10.79 -5.99 -3.94
N PHE A 278 -9.91 -5.08 -4.36
CA PHE A 278 -10.23 -3.95 -5.25
C PHE A 278 -11.19 -4.30 -6.39
N ARG A 279 -10.77 -5.23 -7.26
CA ARG A 279 -11.55 -5.68 -8.42
C ARG A 279 -12.92 -6.21 -8.04
N ARG A 280 -12.98 -7.04 -6.99
CA ARG A 280 -14.23 -7.68 -6.54
C ARG A 280 -15.21 -6.63 -6.02
N ASP A 281 -14.73 -5.74 -5.16
CA ASP A 281 -15.56 -4.75 -4.49
C ASP A 281 -16.06 -3.70 -5.49
N LEU A 282 -15.20 -3.26 -6.42
CA LEU A 282 -15.59 -2.36 -7.51
C LEU A 282 -16.62 -3.03 -8.44
N THR A 283 -16.41 -4.29 -8.82
CA THR A 283 -17.35 -5.04 -9.67
C THR A 283 -18.72 -5.17 -8.98
N GLN A 284 -18.74 -5.54 -7.70
CA GLN A 284 -19.97 -5.65 -6.92
C GLN A 284 -20.71 -4.32 -6.79
N LEU A 285 -19.99 -3.22 -6.52
CA LEU A 285 -20.58 -1.89 -6.50
C LEU A 285 -21.23 -1.56 -7.84
N LEU A 286 -20.51 -1.70 -8.94
CA LEU A 286 -21.02 -1.37 -10.28
C LEU A 286 -22.23 -2.22 -10.66
N GLN A 287 -22.27 -3.49 -10.21
CA GLN A 287 -23.42 -4.36 -10.40
C GLN A 287 -24.64 -3.91 -9.60
N SER A 288 -24.43 -3.40 -8.37
CA SER A 288 -25.50 -2.90 -7.51
C SER A 288 -26.14 -1.58 -7.96
N LEU A 289 -25.41 -0.81 -8.79
CA LEU A 289 -25.80 0.52 -9.24
C LEU A 289 -26.64 0.50 -10.52
#